data_AF-A0A2V2U5P7-F1
#
_entry.id   AF-A0A2V2U5P7-F1
#
_cell.length_a   1.000
_cell.length_b   1.000
_cell.length_c   1.000
_cell.angle_alpha   90.00
_cell.angle_beta   90.00
_cell.angle_gamma   90.00
#
_symmetry.space_group_name_H-M   'P 1'
#
loop_
_entity.id
_entity.type
_entity.pdbx_description
1 polymer ?
#
loop_
_entity_poly.entity_id
_entity_poly.type
_entity_poly.pdbx_seq_one_letter_code
_entity_poly.pdbx_strand_id
1 'polypeptide(L)'
;MIYVANFDDKSVSVIDGKTNSVVKIIPVGSSPNAVAINPNSNMIYVANFDDSTVSVIDGKTNNEIGNLGVGKSPDGVAINPNTNMIYVANQGRDTVSIMKGTMN
;
A
#
# COMPACT_ATOMS: atom_id res chain seq x y z
N MET A 1 5.15 -1.19 13.75
CA MET A 1 3.74 -1.50 13.48
C MET A 1 3.68 -2.52 12.36
N ILE A 2 2.70 -3.41 12.41
CA ILE A 2 2.38 -4.36 11.34
C ILE A 2 1.16 -3.80 10.61
N TYR A 3 1.17 -3.88 9.28
CA TYR A 3 0.07 -3.41 8.44
C TYR A 3 -0.49 -4.61 7.68
N VAL A 4 -1.79 -4.85 7.81
CA VAL A 4 -2.48 -5.99 7.18
C VAL A 4 -3.60 -5.44 6.31
N ALA A 5 -3.54 -5.72 5.01
CA ALA A 5 -4.63 -5.44 4.10
C ALA A 5 -5.79 -6.39 4.38
N ASN A 6 -6.99 -5.83 4.56
CA ASN A 6 -8.18 -6.61 4.83
C ASN A 6 -8.93 -6.79 3.50
N PHE A 7 -8.59 -7.76 2.65
CA PHE A 7 -9.07 -7.82 1.26
C PHE A 7 -10.57 -7.51 1.03
N ASP A 8 -11.48 -8.09 1.83
CA ASP A 8 -12.93 -7.87 1.67
C ASP A 8 -13.45 -6.57 2.32
N ASP A 9 -12.58 -5.82 2.99
CA ASP A 9 -12.85 -4.55 3.63
C ASP A 9 -11.97 -3.46 3.01
N LYS A 10 -12.48 -2.27 2.77
CA LYS A 10 -11.71 -1.21 2.09
C LYS A 10 -10.73 -0.55 3.08
N SER A 11 -9.91 -1.36 3.74
CA SER A 11 -9.16 -0.97 4.93
C SER A 11 -7.86 -1.74 5.14
N VAL A 12 -6.96 -1.13 5.91
CA VAL A 12 -5.75 -1.75 6.46
C VAL A 12 -5.80 -1.71 7.98
N SER A 13 -5.57 -2.86 8.61
CA SER A 13 -5.38 -2.97 10.05
C SER A 13 -3.94 -2.60 10.42
N VAL A 14 -3.78 -1.67 11.36
CA VAL A 14 -2.50 -1.37 12.01
C VAL A 14 -2.45 -2.12 13.32
N ILE A 15 -1.47 -2.98 13.48
CA ILE A 15 -1.29 -3.85 14.64
C ILE A 15 0.00 -3.46 15.36
N ASP A 16 -0.08 -3.28 16.67
CA ASP A 16 1.12 -3.21 17.50
C ASP A 16 1.69 -4.62 17.69
N GLY A 17 2.83 -4.89 17.08
CA GLY A 17 3.49 -6.20 17.15
C GLY A 17 4.02 -6.58 18.54
N LYS A 18 4.05 -5.66 19.51
CA LYS A 18 4.39 -6.00 20.90
C LYS A 18 3.20 -6.56 21.67
N THR A 19 2.01 -6.05 21.39
CA THR A 19 0.79 -6.39 22.12
C THR A 19 -0.16 -7.27 21.32
N ASN A 20 0.10 -7.45 20.01
CA ASN A 20 -0.77 -8.11 19.05
C ASN A 20 -2.18 -7.52 18.96
N SER A 21 -2.33 -6.25 19.35
CA SER A 21 -3.61 -5.55 19.33
C SER A 21 -3.72 -4.66 18.10
N VAL A 22 -4.91 -4.62 17.49
CA VAL A 22 -5.25 -3.62 16.47
C VAL A 22 -5.32 -2.25 17.14
N VAL A 23 -4.53 -1.30 16.66
CA VAL A 23 -4.46 0.07 17.18
C VAL A 23 -5.15 1.09 16.29
N LYS A 24 -5.36 0.77 15.01
CA LYS A 24 -6.08 1.61 14.04
C LYS A 24 -6.56 0.79 12.85
N ILE A 25 -7.69 1.19 12.28
CA ILE A 25 -8.14 0.78 10.95
C ILE A 25 -8.03 1.99 10.04
N ILE A 26 -7.33 1.85 8.91
CA ILE A 26 -7.10 2.93 7.94
C ILE A 26 -7.95 2.62 6.71
N PRO A 27 -8.89 3.49 6.31
CA PRO A 27 -9.58 3.33 5.03
C PRO A 27 -8.59 3.50 3.88
N VAL A 28 -8.75 2.67 2.85
CA VAL A 28 -7.97 2.68 1.59
C VAL A 28 -8.91 2.38 0.41
N GLY A 29 -8.36 2.06 -0.76
CA GLY A 29 -9.15 1.62 -1.92
C GLY A 29 -9.77 0.22 -1.77
N SER A 30 -10.50 -0.19 -2.81
CA SER A 30 -11.21 -1.46 -2.87
C SER A 30 -10.28 -2.65 -3.07
N SER A 31 -10.57 -3.75 -2.37
CA SER A 31 -9.85 -5.02 -2.46
C SER A 31 -8.34 -4.85 -2.25
N PRO A 32 -7.91 -4.28 -1.10
CA PRO A 32 -6.50 -4.11 -0.82
C PRO A 32 -5.84 -5.50 -0.70
N ASN A 33 -4.83 -5.75 -1.53
CA ASN A 33 -4.33 -7.10 -1.75
C ASN A 33 -2.88 -7.28 -1.27
N ALA A 34 -2.01 -6.32 -1.57
CA ALA A 34 -0.61 -6.34 -1.13
C ALA A 34 -0.21 -5.07 -0.40
N VAL A 35 0.70 -5.21 0.56
CA VAL A 35 1.27 -4.11 1.35
C VAL A 35 2.79 -4.16 1.27
N ALA A 36 3.42 -3.02 1.00
CA ALA A 36 4.87 -2.84 1.07
C ALA A 36 5.23 -1.58 1.86
N ILE A 37 6.37 -1.59 2.54
CA ILE A 37 6.81 -0.48 3.41
C ILE A 37 8.17 0.02 2.92
N ASN A 38 8.30 1.33 2.77
CA ASN A 38 9.61 1.97 2.64
C ASN A 38 10.14 2.33 4.04
N PRO A 39 11.14 1.61 4.59
CA PRO A 39 11.65 1.89 5.93
C PRO A 39 12.37 3.24 6.06
N ASN A 40 12.88 3.80 4.96
CA ASN A 40 13.61 5.07 4.99
C ASN A 40 12.67 6.28 5.15
N SER A 41 11.50 6.23 4.51
CA SER A 41 10.49 7.30 4.58
C SER A 41 9.34 6.99 5.53
N ASN A 42 9.26 5.77 6.06
CA ASN A 42 8.14 5.26 6.83
C ASN A 42 6.79 5.35 6.09
N MET A 43 6.82 5.24 4.76
CA MET A 43 5.62 5.22 3.92
C MET A 43 5.20 3.79 3.64
N ILE A 44 3.89 3.55 3.65
CA ILE A 44 3.27 2.25 3.37
C ILE A 44 2.47 2.38 2.08
N TYR A 45 2.57 1.38 1.22
CA TYR A 45 1.96 1.34 -0.10
C TYR A 45 1.10 0.11 -0.22
N VAL A 46 -0.17 0.30 -0.59
CA VAL A 46 -1.18 -0.74 -0.59
C VAL A 46 -1.77 -0.85 -1.99
N ALA A 47 -1.60 -1.99 -2.65
CA ALA A 47 -2.25 -2.23 -3.95
C ALA A 47 -3.74 -2.49 -3.75
N ASN A 48 -4.57 -1.65 -4.38
CA ASN A 48 -6.03 -1.76 -4.36
C ASN A 48 -6.47 -2.44 -5.65
N PHE A 49 -6.73 -3.74 -5.58
CA PHE A 49 -6.89 -4.62 -6.73
C PHE A 49 -8.01 -4.15 -7.68
N ASP A 50 -9.18 -3.83 -7.14
CA ASP A 50 -10.34 -3.46 -7.96
C ASP A 50 -10.30 -2.00 -8.43
N ASP A 51 -9.56 -1.13 -7.75
CA ASP A 51 -9.53 0.30 -8.06
C ASP A 51 -8.42 0.67 -9.05
N SER A 52 -7.50 -0.23 -9.39
CA SER A 52 -6.31 0.08 -10.22
C SER A 52 -5.47 1.22 -9.65
N THR A 53 -5.34 1.26 -8.32
CA THR A 53 -4.57 2.27 -7.58
C THR A 53 -3.64 1.64 -6.55
N VAL A 54 -2.68 2.43 -6.07
CA VAL A 54 -1.92 2.16 -4.86
C VAL A 54 -2.20 3.27 -3.85
N SER A 55 -2.78 2.94 -2.70
CA SER A 55 -2.91 3.88 -1.58
C SER A 55 -1.56 4.09 -0.91
N VAL A 56 -1.28 5.34 -0.52
CA VAL A 56 -0.06 5.76 0.18
C VAL A 56 -0.45 6.17 1.59
N ILE A 57 0.12 5.52 2.59
CA ILE A 57 -0.13 5.77 4.01
C ILE A 57 1.14 6.30 4.65
N ASP A 58 1.00 7.39 5.41
CA ASP A 58 2.07 7.86 6.30
C ASP A 58 2.10 7.02 7.57
N GLY A 59 3.17 6.24 7.77
CA GLY A 59 3.32 5.37 8.94
C GLY A 59 3.53 6.10 10.26
N LYS A 60 3.82 7.42 10.24
CA LYS A 60 3.92 8.23 11.47
C LYS A 60 2.54 8.60 11.99
N THR A 61 1.64 8.99 11.09
CA THR A 61 0.28 9.43 11.44
C THR A 61 -0.77 8.33 11.28
N ASN A 62 -0.40 7.23 10.61
CA ASN A 62 -1.28 6.15 10.19
C ASN A 62 -2.50 6.66 9.41
N ASN A 63 -2.28 7.59 8.49
CA ASN A 63 -3.32 8.15 7.63
C ASN A 63 -2.98 7.90 6.17
N GLU A 64 -3.98 7.59 5.36
CA GLU A 64 -3.84 7.68 3.91
C GLU A 64 -3.59 9.15 3.52
N ILE A 65 -2.53 9.39 2.76
CA ILE A 65 -2.13 10.71 2.25
C ILE A 65 -2.37 10.86 0.75
N GLY A 66 -2.90 9.81 0.12
CA GLY A 66 -3.46 9.80 -1.22
C GLY A 66 -3.15 8.52 -1.98
N ASN A 67 -3.36 8.51 -3.29
CA ASN A 67 -3.18 7.32 -4.12
C ASN A 67 -2.45 7.62 -5.44
N LEU A 68 -1.87 6.55 -5.99
CA LEU A 68 -1.18 6.55 -7.28
C LEU A 68 -1.93 5.64 -8.26
N GLY A 69 -2.21 6.13 -9.47
CA GLY A 69 -2.82 5.31 -10.52
C GLY A 69 -1.84 4.29 -11.10
N VAL A 70 -2.29 3.05 -11.29
CA VAL A 70 -1.50 1.94 -11.84
C VAL A 70 -2.29 1.16 -12.91
N GLY A 71 -1.73 0.06 -13.39
CA GLY A 71 -2.43 -0.86 -14.28
C GLY A 71 -3.57 -1.61 -13.59
N LYS A 72 -4.32 -2.38 -14.37
CA LYS A 72 -5.50 -3.10 -13.90
C LYS A 72 -5.12 -4.24 -12.97
N SER A 73 -5.88 -4.42 -11.88
CA SER A 73 -5.72 -5.54 -10.94
C SER A 73 -4.30 -5.64 -10.37
N PRO A 74 -3.81 -4.60 -9.67
CA PRO A 74 -2.51 -4.65 -9.02
C PRO A 74 -2.51 -5.72 -7.92
N ASP A 75 -1.53 -6.63 -7.99
CA ASP A 75 -1.49 -7.83 -7.15
C ASP A 75 -0.29 -7.82 -6.20
N GLY A 76 0.90 -7.54 -6.72
CA GLY A 76 2.13 -7.42 -5.92
C GLY A 76 2.68 -6.00 -5.89
N VAL A 77 3.24 -5.59 -4.75
CA VAL A 77 3.97 -4.31 -4.58
C VAL A 77 5.36 -4.58 -4.01
N ALA A 78 6.39 -4.00 -4.63
CA ALA A 78 7.75 -4.00 -4.13
C ALA A 78 8.34 -2.60 -4.16
N ILE A 79 9.30 -2.33 -3.26
CA ILE A 79 9.90 -1.01 -3.10
C ILE A 79 11.41 -1.14 -3.11
N ASN A 80 12.08 -0.25 -3.86
CA ASN A 80 13.49 0.03 -3.66
C ASN A 80 13.63 1.24 -2.72
N PRO A 81 14.01 1.04 -1.44
CA PRO A 81 14.05 2.12 -0.45
C PRO A 81 15.18 3.12 -0.70
N ASN A 82 16.22 2.74 -1.44
CA ASN A 82 17.34 3.63 -1.76
C ASN A 82 16.98 4.64 -2.85
N THR A 83 16.14 4.24 -3.80
CA THR A 83 15.71 5.11 -4.92
C THR A 83 14.30 5.67 -4.72
N ASN A 84 13.60 5.23 -3.66
CA ASN A 84 12.18 5.50 -3.44
C ASN A 84 11.31 5.15 -4.65
N MET A 85 11.62 4.02 -5.33
CA MET A 85 10.86 3.55 -6.48
C MET A 85 9.96 2.40 -6.08
N ILE A 86 8.72 2.42 -6.57
CA ILE A 86 7.69 1.41 -6.33
C ILE A 86 7.45 0.66 -7.63
N TYR A 87 7.35 -0.66 -7.52
CA TYR A 87 7.10 -1.58 -8.62
C TYR A 87 5.82 -2.35 -8.31
N VAL A 88 4.86 -2.30 -9.23
CA VAL A 88 3.54 -2.91 -9.05
C VAL A 88 3.27 -3.87 -10.19
N ALA A 89 3.04 -5.14 -9.86
CA ALA A 89 2.64 -6.15 -10.84
C ALA A 89 1.14 -6.04 -11.09
N ASN A 90 0.75 -5.83 -12.35
CA ASN A 90 -0.64 -5.65 -12.77
C ASN A 90 -1.15 -6.93 -13.44
N GLN A 91 -1.85 -7.78 -12.68
CA GLN A 91 -2.33 -9.08 -13.14
C GLN A 91 -3.31 -8.94 -14.33
N GLY A 92 -4.13 -7.89 -14.33
CA GLY A 92 -5.20 -7.74 -15.33
C GLY A 92 -4.71 -7.30 -16.72
N ARG A 93 -3.42 -7.03 -16.90
CA ARG A 93 -2.83 -6.50 -18.14
C ARG A 93 -1.43 -7.04 -18.47
N ASP A 94 -0.89 -8.00 -17.72
CA ASP A 94 0.49 -8.51 -17.89
C ASP A 94 1.57 -7.41 -17.93
N THR A 95 1.42 -6.36 -17.12
CA THR A 95 2.37 -5.23 -17.08
C THR A 95 2.93 -4.98 -15.68
N VAL A 96 4.01 -4.19 -15.61
CA VAL A 96 4.55 -3.63 -14.36
C VAL A 96 4.47 -2.10 -14.40
N SER A 97 3.86 -1.49 -13.39
CA SER A 97 3.90 -0.04 -13.19
C SER A 97 5.10 0.34 -12.33
N ILE A 98 5.81 1.40 -12.71
CA ILE A 98 6.99 1.92 -12.00
C ILE A 98 6.75 3.38 -11.65
N MET A 99 6.83 3.72 -10.36
CA MET A 99 6.48 5.06 -9.85
C MET A 99 7.46 5.52 -8.78
N LYS A 100 7.61 6.84 -8.60
CA LYS A 100 8.24 7.39 -7.40
C LYS A 100 7.28 7.32 -6.23
N GLY A 101 7.78 6.97 -5.04
CA GLY A 101 7.00 6.92 -3.81
C GLY A 101 6.67 8.27 -3.17
N THR A 102 6.64 9.34 -3.96
CA THR A 102 6.22 10.67 -3.52
C THR A 102 4.95 11.04 -4.28
N MET A 103 3.97 11.57 -3.56
CA MET A 103 2.84 12.28 -4.16
C MET A 103 3.41 13.60 -4.72
N ASN A 104 3.28 13.85 -6.02
CA ASN A 104 3.70 15.13 -6.63
C ASN A 104 2.76 16.26 -6.22
#